data_AF-K1V5Z1-F1
#
_entry.id   AF-K1V5Z1-F1
#
_cell.length_a   1.000
_cell.length_b   1.000
_cell.length_c   1.000
_cell.angle_alpha   90.00
_cell.angle_beta   90.00
_cell.angle_gamma   90.00
#
_symmetry.space_group_name_H-M   'P 1'
#
loop_
_entity.id
_entity.type
_entity.pdbx_description
1 polymer ?
#
loop_
_entity_poly.entity_id
_entity_poly.type
_entity_poly.pdbx_seq_one_letter_code
_entity_poly.pdbx_strand_id
1 'polypeptide(L)'
;MIEYIIGSKLLASLAPKISDGVINLLRDVTDECKQALRDDIYAYIGNFVEKYSKIKTFLFSEERRDFYDVYFPLSLEGGNKEMQVPDNPDELFAKHNFITLLGHAGCGKTMILRHLFLSACNKSSKIPLVIELRKLKGFDGSFKDFVADKVFSLKLSQNEKIFNSMLKDREVYVFA
;
A
#
# COMPACT_ATOMS: atom_id res chain seq x y z
N MET A 1 21.05 -51.29 -31.05
CA MET A 1 20.54 -51.57 -29.68
C MET A 1 21.39 -50.86 -28.61
N ILE A 2 22.73 -50.94 -28.67
CA ILE A 2 23.64 -50.29 -27.69
C ILE A 2 23.54 -48.75 -27.71
N GLU A 3 23.52 -48.10 -28.87
CA GLU A 3 23.36 -46.63 -28.97
C GLU A 3 22.03 -46.12 -28.37
N TYR A 4 20.95 -46.87 -28.54
CA TYR A 4 19.63 -46.53 -27.99
C TYR A 4 19.60 -46.61 -26.45
N ILE A 5 20.34 -47.55 -25.86
CA ILE A 5 20.50 -47.69 -24.41
C ILE A 5 21.37 -46.57 -23.83
N ILE A 6 22.41 -46.15 -24.56
CA ILE A 6 23.28 -45.03 -24.15
C ILE A 6 22.50 -43.71 -24.21
N GLY A 7 21.73 -43.47 -25.28
CA GLY A 7 20.90 -42.28 -25.43
C GLY A 7 19.82 -42.13 -24.35
N SER A 8 19.12 -43.21 -23.98
CA SER A 8 18.11 -43.18 -22.93
C SER A 8 18.70 -42.95 -21.53
N LYS A 9 19.86 -43.53 -21.24
CA LYS A 9 20.58 -43.33 -19.96
C LYS A 9 21.16 -41.92 -19.84
N LEU A 10 21.67 -41.36 -20.95
CA LEU A 10 22.14 -39.98 -21.02
C LEU A 10 20.98 -38.99 -20.81
N LEU A 11 19.85 -39.19 -21.49
CA LEU A 11 18.63 -38.40 -21.30
C LEU A 11 18.12 -38.45 -19.86
N ALA A 12 18.08 -39.63 -19.24
CA ALA A 12 17.68 -39.78 -17.83
C ALA A 12 18.59 -39.02 -16.86
N SER A 13 19.87 -38.81 -17.21
CA SER A 13 20.81 -38.05 -16.39
C SER A 13 20.80 -36.53 -16.67
N LEU A 14 20.41 -36.11 -17.88
CA LEU A 14 20.31 -34.69 -18.26
C LEU A 14 18.97 -34.06 -17.86
N ALA A 15 17.87 -34.80 -17.97
CA ALA A 15 16.52 -34.31 -17.64
C ALA A 15 16.43 -33.66 -16.23
N PRO A 16 16.90 -34.30 -15.14
CA PRO A 16 16.86 -33.68 -13.82
C PRO A 16 17.77 -32.44 -13.74
N LYS A 17 18.99 -32.47 -14.32
CA LYS A 17 19.90 -31.32 -14.31
C LYS A 17 19.31 -30.08 -15.00
N ILE A 18 18.66 -30.28 -16.14
CA ILE A 18 17.99 -29.18 -16.87
C ILE A 18 16.78 -28.69 -16.06
N SER A 19 15.96 -29.62 -15.54
CA SER A 19 14.81 -29.28 -14.71
C SER A 19 15.20 -28.47 -13.48
N ASP A 20 16.22 -28.91 -12.74
CA ASP A 20 16.72 -28.22 -11.55
C ASP A 20 17.29 -26.84 -11.90
N GLY A 21 17.99 -26.73 -13.03
CA GLY A 21 18.49 -25.44 -13.54
C GLY A 21 17.35 -24.46 -13.84
N VAL A 22 16.29 -24.92 -14.52
CA VAL A 22 15.11 -24.09 -14.81
C VAL A 22 14.36 -23.71 -13.53
N ILE A 23 14.20 -24.65 -12.59
CA ILE A 23 13.53 -24.39 -11.30
C ILE A 23 14.29 -23.34 -10.50
N ASN A 24 15.62 -23.44 -10.43
CA ASN A 24 16.44 -22.46 -9.72
C ASN A 24 16.37 -21.09 -10.38
N LEU A 25 16.47 -21.00 -11.71
CA LEU A 25 16.30 -19.74 -12.43
C LEU A 25 14.94 -19.10 -12.17
N LEU A 26 13.86 -19.88 -12.16
CA LEU A 26 12.52 -19.37 -11.85
C LEU A 26 12.43 -18.87 -10.40
N ARG A 27 13.08 -19.54 -9.44
CA ARG A 27 13.15 -19.09 -8.04
C ARG A 27 13.89 -17.78 -7.92
N ASP A 28 15.06 -17.66 -8.54
CA ASP A 28 15.89 -16.44 -8.49
C ASP A 28 15.11 -15.24 -9.05
N VAL A 29 14.48 -15.39 -10.21
CA VAL A 29 13.61 -14.35 -10.80
C VAL A 29 12.45 -14.02 -9.86
N THR A 30 11.83 -15.03 -9.26
CA THR A 30 10.71 -14.82 -8.32
C THR A 30 11.17 -14.05 -7.08
N ASP A 31 12.35 -14.34 -6.55
CA ASP A 31 12.89 -13.68 -5.36
C ASP A 31 13.36 -12.26 -5.66
N GLU A 32 13.97 -12.01 -6.82
CA GLU A 32 14.26 -10.66 -7.31
C GLU A 32 12.98 -9.82 -7.43
N CYS A 33 11.92 -10.38 -8.02
CA CYS A 33 10.63 -9.69 -8.11
C CYS A 33 10.04 -9.36 -6.73
N LYS A 34 10.09 -10.29 -5.76
CA LYS A 34 9.64 -10.03 -4.38
C LYS A 34 10.43 -8.91 -3.73
N GLN A 35 11.76 -8.90 -3.93
CA GLN A 35 12.63 -7.90 -3.33
C GLN A 35 12.36 -6.51 -3.92
N ALA A 36 12.25 -6.40 -5.24
CA ALA A 36 11.88 -5.14 -5.90
C ALA A 36 10.52 -4.62 -5.42
N LEU A 37 9.51 -5.50 -5.33
CA LEU A 37 8.19 -5.18 -4.80
C LEU A 37 8.26 -4.57 -3.40
N ARG A 38 9.04 -5.21 -2.53
CA ARG A 38 9.24 -4.80 -1.14
C ARG A 38 9.90 -3.43 -1.07
N ASP A 39 10.94 -3.20 -1.85
CA ASP A 39 11.66 -1.92 -1.88
C ASP A 39 10.78 -0.78 -2.39
N ASP A 40 9.93 -1.02 -3.39
CA ASP A 40 8.97 -0.04 -3.91
C ASP A 40 7.89 0.32 -2.86
N ILE A 41 7.35 -0.66 -2.13
CA ILE A 41 6.42 -0.41 -1.01
C ILE A 41 7.11 0.42 0.06
N TYR A 42 8.32 0.04 0.47
CA TYR A 42 9.05 0.76 1.50
C TYR A 42 9.34 2.20 1.11
N ALA A 43 9.77 2.43 -0.13
CA ALA A 43 10.03 3.77 -0.62
C ALA A 43 8.76 4.65 -0.57
N TYR A 44 7.63 4.11 -1.02
CA TYR A 44 6.37 4.85 -1.01
C TYR A 44 5.84 5.12 0.40
N ILE A 45 5.75 4.08 1.23
CA ILE A 45 5.26 4.22 2.60
C ILE A 45 6.19 5.13 3.38
N GLY A 46 7.51 4.97 3.21
CA GLY A 46 8.53 5.82 3.81
C GLY A 46 8.34 7.31 3.49
N ASN A 47 8.09 7.65 2.22
CA ASN A 47 7.82 9.04 1.80
C ASN A 47 6.61 9.64 2.53
N PHE A 48 5.52 8.88 2.69
CA PHE A 48 4.34 9.37 3.40
C PHE A 48 4.52 9.37 4.92
N VAL A 49 5.24 8.41 5.48
CA VAL A 49 5.62 8.40 6.90
C VAL A 49 6.45 9.64 7.22
N GLU A 50 7.48 9.96 6.43
CA GLU A 50 8.28 11.18 6.63
C GLU A 50 7.39 12.44 6.54
N LYS A 51 6.51 12.50 5.55
CA LYS A 51 5.59 13.63 5.34
C LYS A 51 4.57 13.81 6.46
N TYR A 52 4.06 12.72 7.03
CA TYR A 52 2.93 12.73 7.96
C TYR A 52 3.35 12.63 9.43
N SER A 53 4.48 12.01 9.74
CA SER A 53 5.04 11.91 11.09
C SER A 53 5.42 13.26 11.68
N LYS A 54 5.67 14.27 10.83
CA LYS A 54 6.00 15.63 11.25
C LYS A 54 4.95 16.63 10.76
N ILE A 55 4.63 17.63 11.57
CA ILE A 55 3.66 18.67 11.24
C ILE A 55 4.13 20.05 11.72
N LYS A 56 3.85 21.08 10.90
CA LYS A 56 3.93 22.48 11.33
C LYS A 56 2.57 22.87 11.88
N THR A 57 2.56 23.50 13.05
CA THR A 57 1.34 24.03 13.65
C THR A 57 1.47 25.55 13.74
N PHE A 58 0.34 26.25 13.87
CA PHE A 58 0.38 27.70 14.11
C PHE A 58 1.05 28.06 15.44
N LEU A 59 0.95 27.18 16.45
CA LEU A 59 1.56 27.37 17.77
C LEU A 59 3.09 27.23 17.74
N PHE A 60 3.61 26.42 16.81
CA PHE A 60 5.04 26.15 16.64
C PHE A 60 5.44 26.34 15.17
N SER A 61 5.49 27.59 14.70
CA SER A 61 5.76 27.92 13.28
C SER A 61 7.20 27.62 12.84
N GLU A 62 8.13 27.79 13.78
CA GLU A 62 9.58 27.72 13.56
C GLU A 62 10.10 26.28 13.42
N GLU A 63 9.40 25.31 14.00
CA GLU A 63 9.84 23.91 14.03
C GLU A 63 8.74 22.93 13.60
N ARG A 64 9.15 21.79 13.04
CA ARG A 64 8.24 20.68 12.76
C ARG A 64 8.22 19.76 13.99
N ARG A 65 7.05 19.60 14.61
CA ARG A 65 6.85 18.69 15.74
C ARG A 65 6.42 17.31 15.27
N ASP A 66 6.64 16.30 16.12
CA ASP A 66 6.04 14.99 15.90
C ASP A 66 4.52 15.11 15.89
N PHE A 67 3.90 14.43 14.93
CA PHE A 67 2.46 14.48 14.73
C PHE A 67 1.72 14.08 15.99
N TYR A 68 2.20 13.05 16.69
CA TYR A 68 1.58 12.56 17.91
C TYR A 68 1.81 13.43 19.15
N ASP A 69 2.75 14.39 19.11
CA ASP A 69 2.89 15.39 20.19
C ASP A 69 1.74 16.41 20.19
N VAL A 70 1.09 16.60 19.03
CA VAL A 70 0.06 17.62 18.82
C VAL A 70 -1.29 17.04 18.41
N TYR A 71 -1.35 15.75 18.09
CA TYR A 71 -2.59 15.08 17.70
C TYR A 71 -3.48 14.84 18.91
N PHE A 72 -4.75 15.22 18.78
CA PHE A 72 -5.80 14.87 19.71
C PHE A 72 -6.88 14.09 18.94
N PRO A 73 -7.30 12.90 19.41
CA PRO A 73 -8.37 12.14 18.78
C PRO A 73 -9.65 12.97 18.64
N LEU A 74 -10.27 12.90 17.46
CA LEU A 74 -11.51 13.61 17.16
C LEU A 74 -12.70 12.66 17.26
N SER A 75 -13.85 13.17 17.69
CA SER A 75 -15.12 12.45 17.59
C SER A 75 -15.58 12.36 16.13
N LEU A 76 -16.10 11.20 15.76
CA LEU A 76 -16.85 10.92 14.54
C LEU A 76 -18.31 10.68 14.91
N GLU A 77 -19.22 11.28 14.15
CA GLU A 77 -20.66 11.06 14.27
C GLU A 77 -21.19 10.48 12.95
N GLY A 78 -21.99 9.41 13.06
CA GLY A 78 -22.59 8.77 11.90
C GLY A 78 -23.85 7.96 12.27
N GLY A 79 -24.96 8.27 11.61
CA GLY A 79 -26.27 7.71 12.00
C GLY A 79 -26.65 8.14 13.41
N ASN A 80 -26.95 7.18 14.30
CA ASN A 80 -27.29 7.44 15.71
C ASN A 80 -26.14 7.05 16.67
N LYS A 81 -24.88 7.13 16.22
CA LYS A 81 -23.71 6.74 17.01
C LYS A 81 -22.61 7.78 16.92
N GLU A 82 -22.01 8.03 18.07
CA GLU A 82 -20.75 8.75 18.21
C GLU A 82 -19.64 7.76 18.54
N MET A 83 -18.45 7.97 17.98
CA MET A 83 -17.24 7.25 18.37
C MET A 83 -16.02 8.13 18.23
N GLN A 84 -14.95 7.87 18.98
CA GLN A 84 -13.66 8.48 18.68
C GLN A 84 -13.05 7.85 17.42
N VAL A 85 -12.25 8.63 16.68
CA VAL A 85 -11.39 8.07 15.63
C VAL A 85 -10.54 6.95 16.27
N PRO A 86 -10.63 5.70 15.78
CA PRO A 86 -9.96 4.59 16.43
C PRO A 86 -8.45 4.66 16.23
N ASP A 87 -7.77 3.98 17.13
CA ASP A 87 -6.32 3.87 17.16
C ASP A 87 -5.76 2.86 16.16
N ASN A 88 -6.61 1.96 15.67
CA ASN A 88 -6.35 1.05 14.56
C ASN A 88 -7.45 1.23 13.48
N PRO A 89 -7.09 1.53 12.22
CA PRO A 89 -8.06 1.65 11.12
C PRO A 89 -8.87 0.37 10.87
N ASP A 90 -8.37 -0.82 11.23
CA ASP A 90 -9.13 -2.07 11.10
C ASP A 90 -10.50 -1.99 11.78
N GLU A 91 -10.59 -1.31 12.92
CA GLU A 91 -11.83 -1.11 13.66
C GLU A 91 -12.84 -0.25 12.89
N LEU A 92 -12.34 0.78 12.19
CA LEU A 92 -13.16 1.68 11.39
C LEU A 92 -13.72 0.95 10.16
N PHE A 93 -12.88 0.15 9.49
CA PHE A 93 -13.23 -0.57 8.27
C PHE A 93 -13.83 -1.96 8.50
N ALA A 94 -13.94 -2.42 9.76
CA ALA A 94 -14.52 -3.73 10.09
C ALA A 94 -15.97 -3.88 9.61
N LYS A 95 -16.74 -2.79 9.62
CA LYS A 95 -18.17 -2.80 9.26
C LYS A 95 -18.42 -2.24 7.86
N HIS A 96 -17.59 -1.33 7.37
CA HIS A 96 -17.85 -0.54 6.18
C HIS A 96 -16.60 -0.50 5.31
N ASN A 97 -16.74 -0.83 4.02
CA ASN A 97 -15.63 -0.77 3.06
C ASN A 97 -15.37 0.65 2.53
N PHE A 98 -16.39 1.50 2.56
CA PHE A 98 -16.34 2.86 2.04
C PHE A 98 -16.87 3.81 3.10
N ILE A 99 -16.05 4.80 3.45
CA ILE A 99 -16.33 5.76 4.51
C ILE A 99 -16.03 7.15 3.98
N THR A 100 -17.02 8.03 4.06
CA THR A 100 -16.88 9.43 3.65
C THR A 100 -16.89 10.30 4.90
N LEU A 101 -15.80 11.03 5.13
CA LEU A 101 -15.71 11.98 6.23
C LEU A 101 -16.19 13.36 5.77
N LEU A 102 -17.33 13.79 6.32
CA LEU A 102 -17.90 15.11 6.07
C LEU A 102 -17.53 16.08 7.20
N GLY A 103 -17.37 17.35 6.88
CA GLY A 103 -17.13 18.39 7.88
C GLY A 103 -16.62 19.69 7.28
N HIS A 104 -16.64 20.76 8.07
CA HIS A 104 -16.21 22.09 7.65
C HIS A 104 -14.70 22.19 7.39
N ALA A 105 -14.27 23.24 6.69
CA ALA A 105 -12.85 23.55 6.59
C ALA A 105 -12.24 23.75 8.00
N GLY A 106 -11.05 23.22 8.24
CA GLY A 106 -10.39 23.33 9.55
C GLY A 106 -10.86 22.34 10.63
N CYS A 107 -11.88 21.51 10.40
CA CYS A 107 -12.38 20.55 11.40
C CYS A 107 -11.47 19.34 11.66
N GLY A 108 -10.26 19.31 11.09
CA GLY A 108 -9.27 18.25 11.35
C GLY A 108 -9.34 17.02 10.46
N LYS A 109 -10.12 17.00 9.35
CA LYS A 109 -10.14 15.85 8.41
C LYS A 109 -8.74 15.35 8.01
N THR A 110 -7.83 16.27 7.67
CA THR A 110 -6.44 15.90 7.34
C THR A 110 -5.68 15.31 8.53
N MET A 111 -5.96 15.72 9.77
CA MET A 111 -5.39 15.11 10.96
C MET A 111 -5.88 13.67 11.13
N ILE A 112 -7.18 13.42 10.89
CA ILE A 112 -7.75 12.07 10.90
C ILE A 112 -7.06 11.19 9.86
N LEU A 113 -6.96 11.65 8.61
CA LEU A 113 -6.28 10.89 7.56
C LEU A 113 -4.81 10.58 7.90
N ARG A 114 -4.07 11.55 8.47
CA ARG A 114 -2.69 11.34 8.92
C ARG A 114 -2.60 10.28 10.01
N HIS A 115 -3.47 10.36 11.01
CA HIS A 115 -3.53 9.37 12.09
C HIS A 115 -3.86 7.97 11.57
N LEU A 116 -4.90 7.83 10.73
CA LEU A 116 -5.28 6.54 10.14
C LEU A 116 -4.17 5.95 9.27
N PHE A 117 -3.45 6.78 8.51
CA PHE A 117 -2.29 6.34 7.74
C PHE A 117 -1.15 5.85 8.65
N LEU A 118 -0.72 6.65 9.62
CA LEU A 118 0.40 6.31 10.50
C LEU A 118 0.09 5.10 11.39
N SER A 119 -1.15 5.01 11.90
CA SER A 119 -1.60 3.85 12.66
C SER A 119 -1.75 2.59 11.80
N ALA A 120 -2.17 2.71 10.53
CA ALA A 120 -2.16 1.59 9.58
C ALA A 120 -0.75 1.00 9.44
N CYS A 121 0.25 1.86 9.21
CA CYS A 121 1.65 1.46 9.09
C CYS A 121 2.20 0.74 10.34
N ASN A 122 1.66 1.04 11.52
CA ASN A 122 2.15 0.52 12.79
C ASN A 122 1.38 -0.71 13.30
N LYS A 123 0.07 -0.79 13.02
CA LYS A 123 -0.84 -1.72 13.71
C LYS A 123 -1.62 -2.66 12.78
N SER A 124 -1.58 -2.46 11.47
CA SER A 124 -2.35 -3.24 10.50
C SER A 124 -1.43 -4.00 9.53
N SER A 125 -1.89 -5.15 9.04
CA SER A 125 -1.21 -5.90 7.97
C SER A 125 -1.48 -5.34 6.57
N LYS A 126 -2.48 -4.47 6.42
CA LYS A 126 -2.87 -3.85 5.14
C LYS A 126 -2.01 -2.65 4.80
N ILE A 127 -1.76 -2.47 3.50
CA ILE A 127 -0.95 -1.37 2.97
C ILE A 127 -1.81 -0.09 2.88
N PRO A 128 -1.44 1.02 3.54
CA PRO A 128 -2.16 2.27 3.41
C PRO A 128 -1.71 3.05 2.18
N LEU A 129 -2.64 3.29 1.26
CA LEU A 129 -2.47 4.07 0.04
C LEU A 129 -3.10 5.44 0.23
N VAL A 130 -2.40 6.48 -0.22
CA VAL A 130 -2.83 7.87 -0.13
C VAL A 130 -2.98 8.46 -1.52
N ILE A 131 -4.14 9.03 -1.79
CA ILE A 131 -4.49 9.71 -3.03
C ILE A 131 -4.74 11.18 -2.73
N GLU A 132 -3.79 12.04 -3.07
CA GLU A 132 -3.98 13.48 -2.87
C GLU A 132 -4.85 14.08 -3.98
N LEU A 133 -6.17 14.07 -3.81
CA LEU A 133 -7.15 14.53 -4.80
C LEU A 133 -6.88 15.95 -5.35
N ARG A 134 -6.21 16.82 -4.57
CA ARG A 134 -5.78 18.14 -5.04
C ARG A 134 -4.87 18.10 -6.29
N LYS A 135 -4.14 17.00 -6.49
CA LYS A 135 -3.25 16.77 -7.64
C LYS A 135 -4.02 16.38 -8.91
N LEU A 136 -5.30 16.03 -8.80
CA LEU A 136 -6.15 15.67 -9.95
C LEU A 136 -6.29 16.83 -10.95
N LYS A 137 -6.30 18.07 -10.47
CA LYS A 137 -6.49 19.26 -11.33
C LYS A 137 -5.42 19.43 -12.42
N GLY A 138 -4.24 18.84 -12.25
CA GLY A 138 -3.14 18.90 -13.22
C GLY A 138 -2.87 17.58 -13.93
N PHE A 139 -3.77 16.60 -13.81
CA PHE A 139 -3.62 15.29 -14.42
C PHE A 139 -4.35 15.23 -15.76
N ASP A 140 -3.66 14.76 -16.80
CA ASP A 140 -4.23 14.55 -18.12
C ASP A 140 -4.80 13.11 -18.20
N GLY A 141 -6.11 12.99 -18.04
CA GLY A 141 -6.82 11.70 -18.02
C GLY A 141 -8.06 11.72 -17.13
N SER A 142 -8.77 10.59 -17.05
CA SER A 142 -9.95 10.47 -16.18
C SER A 142 -9.56 10.34 -14.70
N PHE A 143 -10.54 10.51 -13.79
CA PHE A 143 -10.32 10.22 -12.37
C PHE A 143 -9.86 8.77 -12.15
N LYS A 144 -10.40 7.83 -12.92
CA LYS A 144 -9.98 6.43 -12.87
C LYS A 144 -8.51 6.29 -13.26
N ASP A 145 -8.08 6.98 -14.31
CA ASP A 145 -6.69 6.99 -14.76
C ASP A 145 -5.77 7.66 -13.74
N PHE A 146 -6.24 8.68 -13.03
CA PHE A 146 -5.48 9.33 -11.95
C PHE A 146 -5.30 8.42 -10.73
N VAL A 147 -6.38 7.76 -10.30
CA VAL A 147 -6.33 6.79 -9.20
C VAL A 147 -5.44 5.62 -9.59
N ALA A 148 -5.60 5.12 -10.82
CA ALA A 148 -4.73 4.13 -11.40
C ALA A 148 -3.28 4.63 -11.35
N ASP A 149 -2.92 5.76 -11.97
CA ASP A 149 -1.56 6.29 -11.97
C ASP A 149 -0.96 6.41 -10.56
N LYS A 150 -1.70 6.93 -9.58
CA LYS A 150 -1.18 7.11 -8.21
C LYS A 150 -1.01 5.80 -7.46
N VAL A 151 -1.78 4.78 -7.82
CA VAL A 151 -1.69 3.45 -7.21
C VAL A 151 -0.78 2.51 -8.01
N PHE A 152 -0.58 2.73 -9.31
CA PHE A 152 0.29 1.97 -10.23
C PHE A 152 1.71 2.59 -10.38
N SER A 153 1.90 3.86 -10.02
CA SER A 153 3.23 4.50 -9.93
C SER A 153 4.04 3.99 -8.75
N LEU A 154 3.37 3.36 -7.78
CA LEU A 154 3.96 2.23 -7.07
C LEU A 154 4.27 1.17 -8.12
N LYS A 155 5.53 1.03 -8.51
CA LYS A 155 6.01 -0.01 -9.46
C LYS A 155 5.58 -1.45 -9.10
N LEU A 156 4.95 -1.62 -7.94
CA LEU A 156 4.10 -2.73 -7.50
C LEU A 156 3.26 -3.43 -8.57
N SER A 157 2.83 -2.73 -9.62
CA SER A 157 1.79 -3.26 -10.51
C SER A 157 1.94 -2.90 -11.98
N GLN A 158 3.12 -3.09 -12.56
CA GLN A 158 3.18 -3.33 -14.03
C GLN A 158 2.25 -4.49 -14.47
N ASN A 159 1.71 -5.25 -13.52
CA ASN A 159 0.66 -6.23 -13.72
C ASN A 159 -0.66 -5.81 -13.04
N GLU A 160 -1.63 -5.35 -13.84
CA GLU A 160 -3.00 -5.03 -13.39
C GLU A 160 -3.67 -6.16 -12.59
N LYS A 161 -3.30 -7.43 -12.84
CA LYS A 161 -3.86 -8.57 -12.11
C LYS A 161 -3.47 -8.56 -10.63
N ILE A 162 -2.24 -8.19 -10.31
CA ILE A 162 -1.75 -8.13 -8.92
C ILE A 162 -2.52 -7.04 -8.18
N PHE A 163 -2.65 -5.86 -8.79
CA PHE A 163 -3.40 -4.76 -8.21
C PHE A 163 -4.88 -5.10 -7.97
N ASN A 164 -5.54 -5.66 -8.99
CA ASN A 164 -6.93 -6.10 -8.86
C ASN A 164 -7.10 -7.17 -7.78
N SER A 165 -6.10 -8.03 -7.58
CA SER A 165 -6.11 -9.03 -6.50
C SER A 165 -5.96 -8.36 -5.13
N MET A 166 -5.02 -7.43 -4.95
CA MET A 166 -4.86 -6.65 -3.71
C MET A 166 -6.13 -5.90 -3.31
N LEU A 167 -6.82 -5.28 -4.28
CA LEU A 167 -8.11 -4.63 -4.04
C LEU A 167 -9.20 -5.63 -3.64
N LYS A 168 -9.25 -6.79 -4.31
CA LYS A 168 -10.26 -7.82 -4.07
C LYS A 168 -10.07 -8.50 -2.71
N ASP A 169 -8.83 -8.78 -2.35
CA ASP A 169 -8.44 -9.48 -1.12
C ASP A 169 -8.45 -8.55 0.11
N ARG A 170 -8.71 -7.24 -0.10
CA ARG A 170 -8.80 -6.20 0.93
C ARG A 170 -7.51 -6.01 1.72
N GLU A 171 -6.38 -6.18 1.04
CA GLU A 171 -5.03 -6.04 1.59
C GLU A 171 -4.57 -4.57 1.65
N VAL A 172 -5.43 -3.62 1.25
CA VAL A 172 -5.08 -2.20 1.18
C VAL A 172 -6.14 -1.30 1.81
N TYR A 173 -5.69 -0.20 2.41
CA TYR A 173 -6.52 0.97 2.72
C TYR A 173 -6.29 2.04 1.66
N VAL A 174 -7.34 2.74 1.25
CA VAL A 174 -7.22 3.89 0.35
C VAL A 174 -7.77 5.12 1.04
N PHE A 175 -6.90 6.11 1.30
CA PHE A 175 -7.22 7.40 1.90
C PHE A 175 -7.12 8.48 0.82
N ALA A 176 -8.19 9.26 0.60
CA ALA A 176 -8.27 10.27 -0.46
C ALA A 176 -8.69 11.65 0.06
#